data_AF-A0A831S5Y3-F1
#
_entry.id   AF-A0A831S5Y3-F1
#
_cell.length_a   1.000
_cell.length_b   1.000
_cell.length_c   1.000
_cell.angle_alpha   90.00
_cell.angle_beta   90.00
_cell.angle_gamma   90.00
#
_symmetry.space_group_name_H-M   'P 1'
#
loop_
_entity.id
_entity.type
_entity.pdbx_description
1 polymer ?
#
loop_
_entity_poly.entity_id
_entity_poly.type
_entity_poly.pdbx_seq_one_letter_code
_entity_poly.pdbx_strand_id
1 'polypeptide(L)'
;MNEKNKDENMEQTSIQETVREETSDTTQNDTSGKGTLGPIIGTIIIVILLIIGGIYFLNTAFNKNKEADKLPTIQSGGETDAVVNQLETQGTSDKVTDIEADLNTTDLKSLDSGLNNLINGL
;
A
#
# COMPACT_ATOMS: atom_id res chain seq x y z
N MET A 1 78.36 -39.98 27.08
CA MET A 1 77.38 -40.17 26.00
C MET A 1 76.21 -39.28 26.34
N ASN A 2 76.33 -37.99 26.03
CA ASN A 2 75.47 -36.92 26.54
C ASN A 2 75.29 -35.96 25.35
N GLU A 3 74.18 -36.00 24.63
CA GLU A 3 72.85 -35.47 24.98
C GLU A 3 72.72 -33.97 24.65
N LYS A 4 71.55 -33.61 24.12
CA LYS A 4 71.39 -32.54 23.13
C LYS A 4 71.47 -31.15 23.75
N ASN A 5 72.11 -30.23 23.01
CA ASN A 5 72.01 -28.79 23.30
C ASN A 5 70.55 -28.32 23.20
N LYS A 6 70.23 -27.32 24.03
CA LYS A 6 68.96 -26.58 24.04
C LYS A 6 69.32 -25.10 24.08
N ASP A 7 69.20 -24.42 22.95
CA ASP A 7 69.47 -22.98 22.83
C ASP A 7 68.32 -22.26 22.12
N GLU A 8 67.96 -21.10 22.66
CA GLU A 8 66.89 -20.22 22.18
C GLU A 8 67.50 -18.84 21.90
N ASN A 9 67.56 -18.44 20.63
CA ASN A 9 67.73 -17.06 20.14
C ASN A 9 67.40 -17.09 18.64
N MET A 10 66.59 -16.21 18.03
CA MET A 10 66.44 -14.75 18.18
C MET A 10 67.72 -13.97 17.84
N GLU A 11 67.76 -13.44 16.61
CA GLU A 11 68.51 -12.23 16.28
C GLU A 11 67.59 -11.33 15.43
N GLN A 12 67.83 -10.01 15.41
CA GLN A 12 66.74 -9.02 15.31
C GLN A 12 66.63 -8.24 13.98
N THR A 13 65.43 -7.73 13.74
CA THR A 13 64.96 -6.93 12.60
C THR A 13 65.62 -5.56 12.44
N SER A 14 65.98 -5.20 11.19
CA SER A 14 65.99 -3.84 10.60
C SER A 14 66.27 -3.97 9.08
N ILE A 15 65.85 -3.09 8.15
CA ILE A 15 65.33 -1.70 8.22
C ILE A 15 64.22 -1.46 7.14
N GLN A 16 63.67 -0.23 7.06
CA GLN A 16 62.59 0.24 6.16
C GLN A 16 63.00 0.26 4.65
N GLU A 17 62.15 0.11 3.60
CA GLU A 17 60.70 0.39 3.36
C GLU A 17 60.45 1.89 3.00
N THR A 18 59.62 2.32 2.03
CA THR A 18 58.56 1.70 1.19
C THR A 18 59.03 1.01 -0.12
N VAL A 19 58.72 1.33 -1.41
CA VAL A 19 58.09 2.48 -2.15
C VAL A 19 57.37 1.98 -3.44
N ARG A 20 56.50 2.80 -4.06
CA ARG A 20 55.76 2.56 -5.34
C ARG A 20 56.49 3.26 -6.54
N GLU A 21 56.00 3.49 -7.78
CA GLU A 21 54.66 3.53 -8.41
C GLU A 21 54.79 3.63 -9.97
N GLU A 22 53.73 3.59 -10.81
CA GLU A 22 52.94 2.42 -11.25
C GLU A 22 52.26 2.66 -12.65
N THR A 23 52.12 1.63 -13.49
CA THR A 23 51.41 1.60 -14.82
C THR A 23 50.85 0.17 -15.05
N SER A 24 49.56 -0.11 -15.30
CA SER A 24 48.73 0.19 -16.50
C SER A 24 49.19 -0.59 -17.76
N ASP A 25 48.35 -1.35 -18.50
CA ASP A 25 46.89 -1.56 -18.48
C ASP A 25 46.48 -2.89 -19.19
N THR A 26 45.17 -3.21 -19.22
CA THR A 26 44.42 -4.04 -20.21
C THR A 26 44.23 -5.56 -19.94
N THR A 27 43.12 -5.86 -19.24
CA THR A 27 42.03 -6.79 -19.63
C THR A 27 42.30 -8.14 -20.33
N GLN A 28 42.07 -9.23 -19.59
CA GLN A 28 41.27 -10.41 -20.00
C GLN A 28 40.43 -10.80 -18.77
N ASN A 29 39.11 -11.00 -18.75
CA ASN A 29 38.08 -11.38 -19.74
C ASN A 29 38.19 -12.79 -20.33
N ASP A 30 37.97 -13.80 -19.49
CA ASP A 30 37.60 -15.16 -19.91
C ASP A 30 36.08 -15.38 -19.86
N THR A 31 35.40 -15.11 -20.97
CA THR A 31 33.98 -15.47 -21.15
C THR A 31 33.80 -16.98 -21.32
N SER A 32 33.58 -17.70 -20.21
CA SER A 32 32.96 -19.04 -20.26
C SER A 32 31.43 -18.93 -20.16
N GLY A 33 30.78 -18.86 -21.32
CA GLY A 33 29.37 -18.49 -21.45
C GLY A 33 28.35 -19.48 -20.87
N LYS A 34 27.97 -19.31 -19.61
CA LYS A 34 26.60 -19.61 -19.16
C LYS A 34 25.96 -18.35 -18.56
N GLY A 35 25.22 -17.63 -19.40
CA GLY A 35 24.54 -16.39 -19.02
C GLY A 35 23.62 -16.58 -17.81
N THR A 36 23.36 -15.49 -17.08
CA THR A 36 22.62 -15.45 -15.82
C THR A 36 21.11 -15.64 -16.02
N LEU A 37 20.73 -16.85 -16.42
CA LEU A 37 19.35 -17.29 -16.66
C LEU A 37 18.44 -17.13 -15.43
N GLY A 38 18.98 -17.21 -14.21
CA GLY A 38 18.22 -17.02 -12.97
C GLY A 38 17.54 -15.64 -12.87
N PRO A 39 18.31 -14.53 -12.87
CA PRO A 39 17.77 -13.18 -12.98
C PRO A 39 16.78 -13.00 -14.15
N ILE A 40 17.08 -13.52 -15.33
CA ILE A 40 16.20 -13.41 -16.51
C ILE A 40 14.85 -14.11 -16.27
N ILE A 41 14.85 -15.35 -15.76
CA ILE A 41 13.62 -16.10 -15.49
C ILE A 41 12.81 -15.46 -14.35
N GLY A 42 13.49 -14.92 -13.33
CA GLY A 42 12.87 -14.17 -12.24
C GLY A 42 12.18 -12.89 -12.72
N THR A 43 12.84 -12.11 -13.58
CA THR A 43 12.25 -10.92 -14.20
C THR A 43 11.01 -11.28 -15.03
N ILE A 44 11.04 -12.36 -15.82
CA ILE A 44 9.89 -12.82 -16.60
C ILE A 44 8.69 -13.16 -15.69
N ILE A 45 8.92 -13.88 -14.58
CA ILE A 45 7.87 -14.21 -13.60
C ILE A 45 7.27 -12.94 -12.97
N ILE A 46 8.11 -11.98 -12.58
CA ILE A 46 7.66 -10.70 -12.00
C ILE A 46 6.82 -9.91 -13.02
N VAL A 47 7.25 -9.82 -14.29
CA VAL A 47 6.50 -9.14 -15.35
C VAL A 47 5.14 -9.81 -15.59
N ILE A 48 5.07 -11.14 -15.61
CA ILE A 48 3.79 -11.87 -15.75
C ILE A 48 2.86 -11.57 -14.56
N LEU A 49 3.37 -11.57 -13.32
CA LEU A 49 2.58 -11.23 -12.13
C LEU A 49 2.10 -9.78 -12.14
N LEU A 50 2.91 -8.83 -12.63
CA LEU A 50 2.52 -7.43 -12.77
C LEU A 50 1.45 -7.22 -13.87
N ILE A 51 1.53 -7.96 -14.98
CA ILE A 51 0.50 -7.92 -16.03
C ILE A 51 -0.82 -8.48 -15.49
N ILE A 52 -0.80 -9.66 -14.85
CA ILE A 52 -2.01 -10.29 -14.29
C ILE A 52 -2.60 -9.42 -13.17
N GLY A 53 -1.78 -8.96 -12.23
CA GLY A 53 -2.20 -8.12 -11.11
C GLY A 53 -2.72 -6.74 -11.57
N GLY A 54 -2.06 -6.13 -12.55
CA GLY A 54 -2.50 -4.87 -13.15
C GLY A 54 -3.82 -4.99 -13.89
N ILE A 55 -4.00 -6.02 -14.72
CA ILE A 55 -5.28 -6.31 -15.40
C ILE A 55 -6.37 -6.63 -14.37
N TYR A 56 -6.09 -7.42 -13.34
CA TYR A 56 -7.03 -7.72 -12.27
C TYR A 56 -7.50 -6.46 -11.54
N PHE A 57 -6.55 -5.63 -11.07
CA PHE A 57 -6.85 -4.37 -10.38
C PHE A 57 -7.66 -3.41 -11.27
N LEU A 58 -7.26 -3.26 -12.53
CA LEU A 58 -7.93 -2.37 -13.49
C LEU A 58 -9.35 -2.87 -13.85
N ASN A 59 -9.54 -4.18 -14.02
CA ASN A 59 -10.84 -4.81 -14.24
C ASN A 59 -11.74 -4.66 -12.99
N THR A 60 -11.20 -4.82 -11.78
CA THR A 60 -11.91 -4.54 -10.53
C THR A 60 -12.31 -3.06 -10.44
N ALA A 61 -11.43 -2.13 -10.80
CA ALA A 61 -11.73 -0.69 -10.79
C ALA A 61 -12.87 -0.34 -11.78
N PHE A 62 -12.81 -0.83 -13.03
CA PHE A 62 -13.86 -0.56 -14.01
C PHE A 62 -15.20 -1.23 -13.66
N ASN A 63 -15.19 -2.47 -13.17
CA ASN A 63 -16.45 -3.18 -12.88
C ASN A 63 -17.13 -2.69 -11.59
N LYS A 64 -16.38 -2.18 -10.60
CA LYS A 64 -16.97 -1.47 -9.45
C LYS A 64 -17.80 -0.24 -9.85
N ASN A 65 -17.44 0.42 -10.95
CA ASN A 65 -18.22 1.53 -11.51
C ASN A 65 -19.44 1.08 -12.35
N LYS A 66 -19.60 -0.23 -12.62
CA LYS A 66 -20.78 -0.78 -13.34
C LYS A 66 -21.84 -1.34 -12.39
N GLU A 67 -21.45 -1.75 -11.20
CA GLU A 67 -22.40 -2.08 -10.12
C GLU A 67 -23.02 -0.81 -9.51
N ALA A 68 -22.41 0.37 -9.72
CA ALA A 68 -22.94 1.66 -9.26
C ALA A 68 -24.26 2.06 -9.92
N ASP A 69 -24.50 1.64 -11.18
CA ASP A 69 -25.80 1.80 -11.87
C ASP A 69 -26.87 0.83 -11.33
N LYS A 70 -26.54 0.01 -10.33
CA LYS A 70 -27.48 -0.77 -9.52
C LYS A 70 -27.50 -0.28 -8.07
N LEU A 71 -27.74 1.02 -7.89
CA LEU A 71 -28.59 1.40 -6.75
C LEU A 71 -29.85 0.54 -6.81
N PRO A 72 -30.24 -0.15 -5.72
CA PRO A 72 -31.59 -0.65 -5.65
C PRO A 72 -32.52 0.56 -5.74
N THR A 73 -33.43 0.57 -6.72
CA THR A 73 -34.60 1.44 -6.63
C THR A 73 -35.40 0.96 -5.43
N ILE A 74 -35.10 1.53 -4.27
CA ILE A 74 -36.00 1.51 -3.13
C ILE A 74 -37.31 2.07 -3.68
N GLN A 75 -38.33 1.22 -3.75
CA GLN A 75 -39.70 1.71 -3.93
C GLN A 75 -40.02 2.45 -2.65
N SER A 76 -39.77 3.77 -2.65
CA SER A 76 -39.90 4.53 -1.42
C SER A 76 -41.38 4.56 -1.04
N GLY A 77 -41.72 3.83 0.02
CA GLY A 77 -42.97 4.05 0.70
C GLY A 77 -42.96 5.50 1.18
N GLY A 78 -43.92 6.30 0.73
CA GLY A 78 -43.86 7.77 0.83
C GLY A 78 -43.67 8.34 2.24
N GLU A 79 -43.90 7.52 3.26
CA GLU A 79 -43.51 7.74 4.67
C GLU A 79 -42.00 8.05 4.82
N THR A 80 -41.12 7.28 4.17
CA THR A 80 -39.66 7.41 4.31
C THR A 80 -39.14 8.66 3.61
N ASP A 81 -39.61 8.93 2.38
CA ASP A 81 -39.27 10.17 1.67
C ASP A 81 -39.74 11.40 2.45
N ALA A 82 -40.91 11.36 3.10
CA ALA A 82 -41.38 12.49 3.90
C ALA A 82 -40.43 12.84 5.06
N VAL A 83 -39.93 11.83 5.79
CA VAL A 83 -38.97 12.03 6.88
C VAL A 83 -37.62 12.55 6.36
N VAL A 84 -37.12 12.03 5.24
CA VAL A 84 -35.86 12.50 4.63
C VAL A 84 -36.00 13.96 4.15
N ASN A 85 -37.05 14.27 3.39
CA ASN A 85 -37.30 15.65 2.92
C ASN A 85 -37.43 16.63 4.09
N GLN A 86 -38.08 16.24 5.21
CA GLN A 86 -38.17 17.10 6.40
C GLN A 86 -36.79 17.37 7.02
N LEU A 87 -35.92 16.36 7.11
CA LEU A 87 -34.55 16.52 7.60
C LEU A 87 -33.65 17.35 6.65
N GLU A 88 -33.93 17.36 5.34
CA GLU A 88 -33.22 18.22 4.38
C GLU A 88 -33.63 19.71 4.46
N THR A 89 -34.74 20.06 5.13
CA THR A 89 -35.20 21.47 5.28
C THR A 89 -34.54 22.27 6.41
N GLN A 90 -33.46 21.78 7.00
CA GLN A 90 -32.65 22.52 7.99
C GLN A 90 -32.03 23.81 7.40
N GLY A 91 -31.82 24.82 8.25
CA GLY A 91 -31.19 26.08 7.88
C GLY A 91 -29.73 25.94 7.41
N THR A 92 -29.30 26.96 6.66
CA THR A 92 -27.93 27.09 6.11
C THR A 92 -27.17 28.28 6.73
N SER A 93 -27.55 28.69 7.93
CA SER A 93 -27.07 29.92 8.59
C SER A 93 -26.05 29.63 9.69
N ASP A 94 -24.85 30.21 9.59
CA ASP A 94 -23.81 30.14 10.62
C ASP A 94 -24.12 30.97 11.90
N LYS A 95 -25.35 31.47 12.06
CA LYS A 95 -25.75 32.24 13.25
C LYS A 95 -26.23 31.30 14.36
N VAL A 96 -25.70 31.51 15.57
CA VAL A 96 -26.11 30.77 16.77
C VAL A 96 -27.62 30.79 17.00
N THR A 97 -28.28 31.93 16.79
CA THR A 97 -29.73 32.11 16.91
C THR A 97 -30.54 31.23 15.95
N ASP A 98 -29.98 30.95 14.79
CA ASP A 98 -30.66 30.28 13.69
C ASP A 98 -30.46 28.77 13.86
N ILE A 99 -29.23 28.35 14.21
CA ILE A 99 -28.89 26.98 14.63
C ILE A 99 -29.73 26.56 15.86
N GLU A 100 -29.94 27.46 16.83
CA GLU A 100 -30.84 27.20 17.97
C GLU A 100 -32.30 27.00 17.51
N ALA A 101 -32.76 27.72 16.48
CA ALA A 101 -34.10 27.53 15.92
C ALA A 101 -34.24 26.21 15.15
N ASP A 102 -33.24 25.85 14.34
CA ASP A 102 -33.16 24.58 13.59
C ASP A 102 -33.15 23.38 14.55
N LEU A 103 -32.35 23.43 15.62
CA LEU A 103 -32.30 22.37 16.65
C LEU A 103 -33.62 22.24 17.43
N ASN A 104 -34.36 23.33 17.66
CA ASN A 104 -35.68 23.29 18.30
C ASN A 104 -36.81 22.82 17.37
N THR A 105 -36.60 22.80 16.05
CA THR A 105 -37.60 22.39 15.04
C THR A 105 -37.32 21.03 14.39
N THR A 106 -36.11 20.48 14.58
CA THR A 106 -35.71 19.16 14.07
C THR A 106 -36.47 18.02 14.78
N ASP A 107 -37.39 17.36 14.06
CA ASP A 107 -38.15 16.22 14.59
C ASP A 107 -37.39 14.87 14.44
N LEU A 108 -36.73 14.45 15.51
CA LEU A 108 -36.08 13.14 15.60
C LEU A 108 -37.04 11.99 15.94
N LYS A 109 -38.29 12.26 16.34
CA LYS A 109 -39.27 11.21 16.71
C LYS A 109 -39.82 10.50 15.48
N SER A 110 -40.02 11.24 14.39
CA SER A 110 -40.46 10.66 13.11
C SER A 110 -39.40 9.73 12.49
N LEU A 111 -38.11 9.89 12.82
CA LEU A 111 -37.04 9.00 12.37
C LEU A 111 -37.15 7.58 12.92
N ASP A 112 -37.50 7.41 14.21
CA ASP A 112 -37.79 6.10 14.81
C ASP A 112 -38.98 5.42 14.12
N SER A 113 -40.04 6.19 13.82
CA SER A 113 -41.20 5.67 13.10
C SER A 113 -40.85 5.22 11.67
N GLY A 114 -40.07 6.02 10.93
CA GLY A 114 -39.57 5.66 9.59
C GLY A 114 -38.66 4.43 9.59
N LEU A 115 -37.76 4.31 10.58
CA LEU A 115 -36.87 3.15 10.70
C LEU A 115 -37.64 1.86 11.04
N ASN A 116 -38.63 1.93 11.93
CA ASN A 116 -39.51 0.80 12.21
C ASN A 116 -40.34 0.40 10.98
N ASN A 117 -40.85 1.35 10.20
CA ASN A 117 -41.55 1.07 8.94
C ASN A 117 -40.63 0.41 7.89
N LEU A 118 -39.37 0.84 7.79
CA LEU A 118 -38.37 0.22 6.91
C LEU A 118 -38.04 -1.22 7.33
N ILE A 119 -37.84 -1.48 8.63
CA ILE A 119 -37.49 -2.82 9.14
C ILE A 119 -38.66 -3.81 9.01
N ASN A 120 -39.89 -3.35 9.22
CA ASN A 120 -41.09 -4.19 9.11
C ASN A 120 -41.65 -4.30 7.67
N GLY A 121 -40.96 -3.71 6.68
CA GLY A 121 -41.35 -3.71 5.27
C GLY A 121 -40.60 -4.73 4.39
N LEU A 122 -39.74 -5.57 4.98
CA LEU A 122 -39.00 -6.67 4.32
C LEU A 122 -39.51 -8.05 4.75
#